data_AF-A0A087Y7N3-F1
#
_entry.id   AF-A0A087Y7N3-F1
#
_cell.length_a   1.000
_cell.length_b   1.000
_cell.length_c   1.000
_cell.angle_alpha   90.00
_cell.angle_beta   90.00
_cell.angle_gamma   90.00
#
_symmetry.space_group_name_H-M   'P 1'
#
loop_
_entity.id
_entity.type
_entity.pdbx_description
1 polymer ?
#
loop_
_entity_poly.entity_id
_entity_poly.type
_entity_poly.pdbx_seq_one_letter_code
_entity_poly.pdbx_strand_id
1 'polypeptide(L)'
;LPNLGLGRRFYVLVAGKTNGAHHSIVDKLSSAGQVEAYSPTDCDYVLLICPIASRVLTDITEALSKAPNGKPIVLVVMHHTFDPNHVVAESRRQVQHQNVRLTVDYFFHQDKILNCNHNDISWHEIRRFLSLPISRVN
;
A
#
# COMPACT_ATOMS: atom_id res chain seq x y z
N LEU A 1 17.83 -9.86 -6.97
CA LEU A 1 17.32 -9.35 -8.26
C LEU A 1 17.22 -7.83 -8.17
N PRO A 2 18.04 -7.07 -8.93
CA PRO A 2 17.91 -5.62 -8.97
C PRO A 2 16.76 -5.22 -9.92
N ASN A 3 15.95 -4.25 -9.49
CA ASN A 3 14.92 -3.54 -10.25
C ASN A 3 13.90 -4.39 -11.02
N LEU A 4 12.85 -4.85 -10.33
CA LEU A 4 11.57 -5.07 -11.01
C LEU A 4 10.99 -3.67 -11.25
N GLY A 5 11.43 -3.00 -12.31
CA GLY A 5 10.95 -1.68 -12.68
C GLY A 5 9.47 -1.78 -13.02
N LEU A 6 8.61 -1.74 -12.00
CA LEU A 6 7.15 -1.81 -12.09
C LEU A 6 6.55 -0.65 -12.89
N GLY A 7 7.35 0.17 -13.59
CA GLY A 7 6.91 1.41 -14.19
C GLY A 7 6.64 2.48 -13.13
N ARG A 8 5.89 3.51 -13.54
CA ARG A 8 5.56 4.66 -12.68
C ARG A 8 4.06 4.90 -12.57
N ARG A 9 3.24 4.22 -13.38
CA ARG A 9 1.78 4.38 -13.38
C ARG A 9 1.16 3.39 -12.41
N PHE A 10 0.38 3.87 -11.46
CA PHE A 10 -0.29 3.00 -10.49
C PHE A 10 -1.78 3.24 -10.47
N TYR A 11 -2.57 2.17 -10.41
CA TYR A 11 -4.01 2.26 -10.21
C TYR A 11 -4.34 2.01 -8.74
N VAL A 12 -5.13 2.90 -8.12
CA VAL A 12 -5.56 2.75 -6.73
C VAL A 12 -6.82 1.90 -6.68
N LEU A 13 -6.76 0.77 -6.00
CA LEU A 13 -7.93 -0.07 -5.70
C LEU A 13 -8.18 -0.07 -4.20
N VAL A 14 -9.28 0.55 -3.76
CA VAL A 14 -9.66 0.60 -2.34
C VAL A 14 -10.69 -0.48 -2.04
N ALA A 15 -10.30 -1.47 -1.24
CA ALA A 15 -11.12 -2.65 -0.95
C ALA A 15 -11.98 -2.53 0.33
N GLY A 16 -12.13 -1.33 0.88
CA GLY A 16 -12.93 -1.10 2.08
C GLY A 16 -12.95 0.37 2.53
N LYS A 17 -13.48 0.63 3.72
CA LYS A 17 -13.63 1.99 4.25
C LYS A 17 -12.35 2.50 4.92
N THR A 18 -11.78 3.56 4.37
CA THR A 18 -10.58 4.25 4.92
C THR A 18 -10.85 5.68 5.36
N ASN A 19 -12.06 6.20 5.11
CA ASN A 19 -12.43 7.62 5.26
C ASN A 19 -11.45 8.60 4.60
N GLY A 20 -10.79 8.20 3.51
CA GLY A 20 -9.83 9.06 2.81
C GLY A 20 -8.39 9.02 3.35
N ALA A 21 -8.12 8.29 4.45
CA ALA A 21 -6.76 8.21 5.01
C ALA A 21 -5.70 7.73 4.01
N HIS A 22 -6.10 6.87 3.06
CA HIS A 22 -5.22 6.34 2.02
C HIS A 22 -4.71 7.42 1.04
N HIS A 23 -5.39 8.57 0.91
CA HIS A 23 -4.95 9.64 0.00
C HIS A 23 -3.55 10.13 0.36
N SER A 24 -3.18 10.17 1.66
CA SER A 24 -1.82 10.54 2.06
C SER A 24 -0.73 9.59 1.52
N ILE A 25 -1.06 8.33 1.23
CA ILE A 25 -0.13 7.37 0.60
C ILE A 25 -0.03 7.64 -0.90
N VAL A 26 -1.17 7.91 -1.54
CA VAL A 26 -1.26 8.30 -2.96
C VAL A 26 -0.48 9.59 -3.21
N ASP A 27 -0.67 10.61 -2.37
CA ASP A 27 0.03 11.89 -2.46
C ASP A 27 1.55 11.74 -2.29
N LYS A 28 1.99 10.86 -1.38
CA LYS A 28 3.42 10.53 -1.20
C LYS A 28 4.01 9.88 -2.46
N LEU A 29 3.29 8.95 -3.09
CA LEU A 29 3.72 8.33 -4.35
C LEU A 29 3.79 9.35 -5.48
N SER A 30 2.74 10.17 -5.65
CA SER A 30 2.68 11.24 -6.64
C SER A 30 3.81 12.26 -6.46
N SER A 31 4.07 12.68 -5.22
CA SER A 31 5.18 13.58 -4.88
C SER A 31 6.56 12.96 -5.16
N ALA A 32 6.66 11.63 -5.15
CA ALA A 32 7.86 10.88 -5.50
C ALA A 32 7.97 10.57 -7.01
N GLY A 33 7.12 11.17 -7.85
CA GLY A 33 7.18 11.06 -9.31
C GLY A 33 6.42 9.86 -9.90
N GLN A 34 5.67 9.13 -9.08
CA GLN A 34 4.70 8.15 -9.57
C GLN A 34 3.46 8.88 -10.13
N VAL A 35 2.68 8.20 -10.96
CA VAL A 35 1.50 8.76 -11.64
C VAL A 35 0.30 7.88 -11.37
N GLU A 36 -0.74 8.44 -10.80
CA GLU A 36 -2.00 7.72 -10.68
C GLU A 36 -2.62 7.50 -12.07
N ALA A 37 -2.95 6.25 -12.36
CA ALA A 37 -3.59 5.83 -13.60
C ALA A 37 -5.10 5.92 -13.46
N TYR A 38 -5.78 6.34 -14.53
CA TYR A 38 -7.25 6.42 -14.56
C TYR A 38 -7.92 5.05 -14.54
N SER A 39 -7.27 4.03 -15.08
CA SER A 39 -7.84 2.69 -15.22
C SER A 39 -6.82 1.58 -14.89
N PRO A 40 -7.29 0.37 -14.54
CA PRO A 40 -6.44 -0.79 -14.36
C PRO A 40 -5.63 -1.18 -15.60
N THR A 41 -6.12 -0.93 -16.81
CA THR A 41 -5.41 -1.30 -18.03
C THR A 41 -4.17 -0.45 -18.27
N ASP A 42 -4.25 0.83 -17.88
CA ASP A 42 -3.21 1.84 -18.14
C ASP A 42 -2.13 1.89 -17.05
N CYS A 43 -2.33 1.18 -15.94
CA CYS A 43 -1.35 1.11 -14.86
C CYS A 43 -0.26 0.09 -15.14
N ASP A 44 0.92 0.34 -14.59
CA ASP A 44 2.02 -0.60 -14.58
C ASP A 44 1.93 -1.54 -13.34
N TYR A 45 1.34 -1.05 -12.24
CA TYR A 45 1.00 -1.84 -11.04
C TYR A 45 -0.26 -1.33 -10.33
N VAL A 46 -0.82 -2.16 -9.44
CA VAL A 46 -1.98 -1.82 -8.60
C VAL A 46 -1.51 -1.50 -7.18
N LEU A 47 -1.92 -0.35 -6.66
CA LEU A 47 -1.85 -0.02 -5.25
C LEU A 47 -3.15 -0.49 -4.58
N LEU A 48 -3.14 -1.70 -4.03
CA LEU A 48 -4.30 -2.29 -3.38
C LEU A 48 -4.36 -1.85 -1.91
N ILE A 49 -5.35 -1.04 -1.58
CA ILE A 49 -5.60 -0.56 -0.23
C ILE A 49 -6.60 -1.50 0.47
N CYS A 50 -6.16 -2.15 1.54
CA CYS A 50 -6.93 -3.12 2.30
C CYS A 50 -7.05 -2.70 3.76
N PRO A 51 -8.08 -1.92 4.16
CA PRO A 51 -8.34 -1.67 5.56
C PRO A 51 -8.84 -2.93 6.27
N ILE A 52 -8.27 -3.24 7.42
CA ILE A 52 -8.69 -4.36 8.26
C ILE A 52 -9.91 -3.94 9.07
N ALA A 53 -11.04 -4.58 8.77
CA ALA A 53 -12.33 -4.34 9.42
C ALA A 53 -12.75 -5.53 10.30
N SER A 54 -12.27 -6.73 9.97
CA SER A 54 -12.63 -7.96 10.68
C SER A 54 -11.39 -8.75 11.09
N ARG A 55 -10.72 -9.39 10.13
CA ARG A 55 -9.57 -10.27 10.32
C ARG A 55 -8.63 -10.12 9.15
N VAL A 56 -7.33 -10.01 9.44
CA VAL A 56 -6.27 -9.78 8.44
C VAL A 56 -6.37 -10.71 7.24
N LEU A 57 -6.41 -12.03 7.45
CA LEU A 57 -6.46 -12.99 6.35
C LEU A 57 -7.74 -12.86 5.50
N THR A 58 -8.90 -12.70 6.15
CA THR A 58 -10.20 -12.59 5.48
C THR A 58 -10.25 -11.34 4.61
N ASP A 59 -9.92 -10.17 5.19
CA ASP A 59 -10.00 -8.89 4.49
C ASP A 59 -8.97 -8.84 3.34
N ILE A 60 -7.76 -9.37 3.53
CA ILE A 60 -6.75 -9.48 2.45
C ILE A 60 -7.24 -10.39 1.32
N THR A 61 -7.86 -11.53 1.65
CA THR A 61 -8.37 -12.48 0.65
C THR A 61 -9.47 -11.83 -0.19
N GLU A 62 -10.37 -11.10 0.46
CA GLU A 62 -11.44 -10.36 -0.22
C GLU A 62 -10.89 -9.19 -1.05
N ALA A 63 -9.88 -8.48 -0.55
CA ALA A 63 -9.24 -7.39 -1.29
C ALA A 63 -8.55 -7.91 -2.56
N LEU A 64 -7.83 -9.02 -2.46
CA LEU A 64 -7.12 -9.63 -3.60
C LEU A 64 -8.06 -10.22 -4.65
N SER A 65 -9.25 -10.70 -4.27
CA SER A 65 -10.23 -11.20 -5.25
C SER A 65 -10.82 -10.11 -6.14
N LYS A 66 -10.74 -8.84 -5.71
CA LYS A 66 -11.15 -7.65 -6.47
C LYS A 66 -10.02 -7.11 -7.37
N ALA A 67 -8.80 -7.61 -7.23
CA ALA A 67 -7.65 -7.08 -7.95
C ALA A 67 -7.69 -7.47 -9.44
N PRO A 68 -7.31 -6.57 -10.36
CA PRO A 68 -7.16 -6.88 -11.78
C PRO A 68 -6.17 -8.03 -12.02
N ASN A 69 -6.56 -8.98 -12.86
CA ASN A 69 -5.72 -10.12 -13.20
C ASN A 69 -4.42 -9.69 -13.90
N GLY A 70 -3.32 -10.37 -13.55
CA GLY A 70 -2.03 -10.24 -14.23
C GLY A 70 -1.25 -8.96 -13.95
N LYS A 71 -1.79 -7.99 -13.20
CA LYS A 71 -1.04 -6.79 -12.79
C LYS A 71 -0.28 -7.05 -11.49
N PRO A 72 0.99 -6.60 -11.37
CA PRO A 72 1.69 -6.60 -10.10
C PRO A 72 0.97 -5.76 -9.05
N ILE A 73 1.01 -6.18 -7.79
CA ILE A 73 0.28 -5.55 -6.69
C ILE A 73 1.26 -5.12 -5.60
N VAL A 74 1.14 -3.85 -5.18
CA VAL A 74 1.63 -3.35 -3.89
C VAL A 74 0.43 -3.34 -2.95
N LEU A 75 0.41 -4.26 -1.99
CA LEU A 75 -0.66 -4.39 -1.00
C LEU A 75 -0.34 -3.50 0.21
N VAL A 76 -1.24 -2.58 0.51
CA VAL A 76 -1.21 -1.73 1.70
C VAL A 76 -2.30 -2.20 2.64
N VAL A 77 -1.90 -2.86 3.73
CA VAL A 77 -2.81 -3.32 4.78
C VAL A 77 -2.95 -2.20 5.80
N MET A 78 -4.15 -1.66 5.99
CA MET A 78 -4.39 -0.54 6.92
C MET A 78 -5.07 -1.04 8.19
N HIS A 79 -4.41 -0.95 9.34
CA HIS A 79 -4.95 -1.32 10.65
C HIS A 79 -5.54 -0.08 11.32
N HIS A 80 -6.82 -0.16 11.69
CA HIS A 80 -7.49 0.93 12.39
C HIS A 80 -7.09 0.94 13.86
N THR A 81 -6.29 1.92 14.28
CA THR A 81 -5.81 2.07 15.66
C THR A 81 -5.50 3.53 15.95
N PHE A 82 -5.71 3.96 17.19
CA PHE A 82 -5.24 5.27 17.68
C PHE A 82 -3.85 5.19 18.34
N ASP A 83 -3.37 3.98 18.66
CA ASP A 83 -2.08 3.75 19.32
C ASP A 83 -0.95 3.68 18.28
N PRO A 84 0.00 4.64 18.27
CA PRO A 84 1.12 4.65 17.33
C PRO A 84 2.13 3.53 17.58
N ASN A 85 2.10 2.90 18.75
CA ASN A 85 3.01 1.81 19.15
C ASN A 85 2.33 0.44 19.11
N HIS A 86 1.12 0.35 18.51
CA HIS A 86 0.39 -0.90 18.41
C HIS A 86 1.24 -1.98 17.72
N VAL A 87 1.22 -3.19 18.25
CA VAL A 87 1.99 -4.31 17.71
C VAL A 87 1.08 -5.18 16.85
N VAL A 88 1.39 -5.25 15.56
CA VAL A 88 0.72 -6.15 14.61
C VAL A 88 1.68 -7.22 14.11
N ALA A 89 1.17 -8.42 13.88
CA ALA A 89 1.90 -9.44 13.14
C ALA A 89 2.06 -8.99 11.69
N GLU A 90 3.22 -9.27 11.08
CA GLU A 90 3.49 -8.85 9.70
C GLU A 90 2.50 -9.49 8.72
N SER A 91 1.68 -8.67 8.05
CA SER A 91 0.61 -9.17 7.19
C SER A 91 1.13 -9.94 5.98
N ARG A 92 2.37 -9.65 5.53
CA ARG A 92 3.06 -10.39 4.46
C ARG A 92 3.08 -11.90 4.68
N ARG A 93 3.04 -12.36 5.94
CA ARG A 93 3.03 -13.80 6.28
C ARG A 93 1.74 -14.50 5.86
N GLN A 94 0.66 -13.74 5.65
CA GLN A 94 -0.66 -14.23 5.24
C GLN A 94 -0.86 -14.14 3.72
N VAL A 95 0.13 -13.65 2.96
CA VAL A 95 -0.01 -13.37 1.53
C VAL A 95 0.72 -14.43 0.71
N GLN A 96 -0.02 -15.21 -0.09
CA GLN A 96 0.53 -16.20 -1.02
C GLN A 96 0.25 -15.86 -2.49
N HIS A 97 -0.41 -14.72 -2.75
CA HIS A 97 -0.87 -14.36 -4.08
C HIS A 97 0.29 -13.94 -4.99
N GLN A 98 0.49 -14.66 -6.11
CA GLN A 98 1.69 -14.56 -6.97
C GLN A 98 1.93 -13.16 -7.56
N ASN A 99 0.87 -12.37 -7.74
CA ASN A 99 1.00 -11.01 -8.26
C ASN A 99 1.38 -9.98 -7.19
N VAL A 100 1.29 -10.32 -5.89
CA VAL A 100 1.71 -9.40 -4.82
C VAL A 100 3.22 -9.37 -4.77
N ARG A 101 3.79 -8.18 -4.97
CA ARG A 101 5.24 -7.95 -5.00
C ARG A 101 5.76 -7.28 -3.74
N LEU A 102 4.91 -6.52 -3.07
CA LEU A 102 5.19 -5.89 -1.78
C LEU A 102 3.92 -5.92 -0.93
N THR A 103 4.08 -6.16 0.36
CA THR A 103 3.04 -5.98 1.37
C THR A 103 3.60 -5.12 2.48
N VAL A 104 2.90 -4.04 2.81
CA VAL A 104 3.24 -3.13 3.90
C VAL A 104 2.04 -2.92 4.81
N ASP A 105 2.32 -2.66 6.08
CA ASP A 105 1.33 -2.44 7.12
C ASP A 105 1.30 -0.94 7.48
N TYR A 106 0.12 -0.34 7.54
CA TYR A 106 -0.09 1.07 7.89
C TYR A 106 -1.08 1.19 9.03
N PHE A 107 -0.85 2.14 9.95
CA PHE A 107 -1.80 2.52 10.98
C PHE A 107 -2.55 3.78 10.59
N PHE A 108 -3.86 3.76 10.78
CA PHE A 108 -4.72 4.91 10.54
C PHE A 108 -5.81 5.01 11.61
N HIS A 109 -6.28 6.22 11.83
CA HIS A 109 -7.42 6.51 12.69
C HIS A 109 -8.29 7.56 12.01
N GLN A 110 -9.60 7.34 11.98
CA GLN A 110 -10.54 8.23 11.29
C GLN A 110 -10.17 8.40 9.81
N ASP A 111 -9.80 9.61 9.41
CA ASP A 111 -9.48 10.06 8.05
C ASP A 111 -7.97 10.24 7.81
N LYS A 112 -7.11 9.81 8.75
CA LYS A 112 -5.66 10.09 8.70
C LYS A 112 -4.81 8.86 9.00
N ILE A 113 -3.69 8.73 8.30
CA ILE A 113 -2.61 7.83 8.73
C ILE A 113 -1.92 8.41 9.96
N LEU A 114 -1.45 7.54 10.86
CA LEU A 114 -0.70 7.98 12.03
C LEU A 114 0.69 8.47 11.65
N ASN A 115 1.19 9.48 12.36
CA ASN A 115 2.59 9.88 12.32
C ASN A 115 3.38 9.00 13.29
N CYS A 116 3.92 7.87 12.80
CA CYS A 116 4.63 6.91 13.63
C CYS A 116 5.73 6.18 12.85
N ASN A 117 6.69 5.64 13.60
CA ASN A 117 7.82 4.89 13.05
C ASN A 117 7.38 3.69 12.18
N HIS A 118 6.25 3.05 12.52
CA HIS A 118 5.71 1.94 11.72
C HIS A 118 5.36 2.40 10.29
N ASN A 119 4.60 3.49 10.17
CA ASN A 119 4.22 4.05 8.87
C ASN A 119 5.43 4.60 8.10
N ASP A 120 6.42 5.16 8.81
CA ASP A 120 7.66 5.60 8.19
C ASP A 120 8.45 4.42 7.62
N ILE A 121 8.60 3.32 8.35
CA ILE A 121 9.25 2.09 7.86
C ILE A 121 8.52 1.57 6.61
N SER A 122 7.19 1.48 6.67
CA SER A 122 6.37 1.04 5.53
C SER A 122 6.56 1.94 4.31
N TRP A 123 6.67 3.26 4.50
CA TRP A 123 7.02 4.18 3.42
C TRP A 123 8.44 3.96 2.88
N HIS A 124 9.43 3.70 3.76
CA HIS A 124 10.79 3.37 3.34
C HIS A 124 10.83 2.09 2.49
N GLU A 125 10.05 1.07 2.84
CA GLU A 125 9.94 -0.17 2.08
C GLU A 125 9.34 0.07 0.69
N ILE A 126 8.26 0.85 0.59
CA ILE A 126 7.67 1.24 -0.71
C ILE A 126 8.71 1.96 -1.57
N ARG A 127 9.40 2.96 -1.02
CA ARG A 127 10.42 3.71 -1.78
C ARG A 127 11.54 2.82 -2.27
N ARG A 128 12.06 1.96 -1.41
CA ARG A 128 13.14 1.02 -1.77
C ARG A 128 12.68 0.04 -2.84
N PHE A 129 11.47 -0.48 -2.71
CA PHE A 129 10.90 -1.45 -3.63
C PHE A 129 10.66 -0.85 -5.02
N LEU A 130 10.16 0.39 -5.08
CA LEU A 130 9.90 1.12 -6.33
C LEU A 130 11.12 1.91 -6.84
N SER A 131 12.28 1.78 -6.18
CA SER A 131 13.51 2.53 -6.49
C SER A 131 13.29 4.05 -6.58
N LEU A 132 12.45 4.60 -5.70
CA LEU A 132 12.14 6.03 -5.64
C LEU A 132 13.34 6.80 -5.07
N PRO A 133 13.64 8.00 -5.61
CA PRO A 133 14.71 8.82 -5.08
C PRO A 133 14.43 9.20 -3.63
N ILE A 134 15.47 9.16 -2.79
CA ILE A 134 15.41 9.73 -1.45
C ILE A 134 15.39 11.24 -1.65
N SER A 135 14.28 11.90 -1.31
CA SER A 135 14.22 13.35 -1.28
C SER A 135 15.34 13.86 -0.36
N ARG A 136 16.30 14.60 -0.91
CA ARG A 136 17.24 15.37 -0.09
C ARG A 136 16.41 16.45 0.60
N VAL A 137 16.27 16.35 1.91
CA VAL A 137 15.73 17.44 2.71
C VAL A 137 16.79 18.54 2.69
N ASN A 138 16.45 19.71 2.15
CA ASN A 138 17.22 20.94 2.33
C ASN A 138 16.96 21.50 3.72
#